data_AF-X1G0F2-F1
#
_entry.id   AF-X1G0F2-F1
#
_cell.length_a   1.000
_cell.length_b   1.000
_cell.length_c   1.000
_cell.angle_alpha   90.00
_cell.angle_beta   90.00
_cell.angle_gamma   90.00
#
_symmetry.space_group_name_H-M   'P 1'
#
loop_
_entity.id
_entity.type
_entity.pdbx_description
1 polymer ?
#
loop_
_entity_poly.entity_id
_entity_poly.type
_entity_poly.pdbx_seq_one_letter_code
_entity_poly.pdbx_strand_id
1 'polypeptide(L)'
;LMQIYAAHEYTGDPGMISLMVGHLNIASYYTGGERPLYLILILNLDDDPDLYEGGLADISRIILQNFENRAYLEMIPFLFQRLSAYPHLNNEQALALTFQDEINRLLINRLRDEGVVSKSELKVWLKDKYRRGFFDIDAILIELIKKDIIKEASVKGMPSELLFFINDIFMIRRPPLKILSDPVGRGLPEPLVEAYNSEVRRFFQNYRPSEDDNLKLVDILTDPQLYEILKLMRIAVVTRNTLEKLRKKGVDDIDGGIKKLWNNKIIHVFQSENG
;
A
#
# COMPACT_ATOMS: atom_id res chain seq x y z
N LEU A 1 14.02 -5.70 26.02
CA LEU A 1 12.95 -6.73 25.97
C LEU A 1 12.01 -6.63 27.16
N MET A 2 12.45 -6.81 28.42
CA MET A 2 11.57 -6.67 29.61
C MET A 2 10.83 -5.32 29.70
N GLN A 3 11.47 -4.21 29.32
CA GLN A 3 10.83 -2.89 29.28
C GLN A 3 9.74 -2.77 28.21
N ILE A 4 9.92 -3.41 27.05
CA ILE A 4 8.93 -3.46 25.96
C ILE A 4 7.72 -4.27 26.40
N TYR A 5 7.98 -5.45 26.97
CA TYR A 5 6.95 -6.31 27.53
C TYR A 5 6.14 -5.57 28.61
N ALA A 6 6.81 -4.98 29.61
CA ALA A 6 6.13 -4.23 30.67
C ALA A 6 5.29 -3.06 30.14
N ALA A 7 5.75 -2.36 29.10
CA ALA A 7 5.03 -1.23 28.52
C ALA A 7 3.75 -1.66 27.78
N HIS A 8 3.79 -2.77 27.03
CA HIS A 8 2.60 -3.34 26.38
C HIS A 8 1.66 -4.04 27.37
N GLU A 9 2.18 -4.73 28.38
CA GLU A 9 1.34 -5.37 29.41
C GLU A 9 0.66 -4.34 30.32
N TYR A 10 1.23 -3.14 30.45
CA TYR A 10 0.59 -2.04 31.16
C TYR A 10 -0.69 -1.57 30.45
N THR A 11 -0.68 -1.52 29.12
CA THR A 11 -1.87 -1.17 28.33
C THR A 11 -2.82 -2.36 28.19
N GLY A 12 -2.28 -3.57 28.00
CA GLY A 12 -3.05 -4.80 27.79
C GLY A 12 -3.74 -4.91 26.43
N ASP A 13 -3.91 -3.77 25.74
CA ASP A 13 -4.53 -3.66 24.43
C ASP A 13 -3.51 -3.78 23.28
N PRO A 14 -3.92 -4.36 22.12
CA PRO A 14 -3.13 -4.31 20.89
C PRO A 14 -2.78 -2.87 20.50
N GLY A 15 -1.61 -2.66 19.93
CA GLY A 15 -1.20 -1.33 19.46
C GLY A 15 0.30 -1.14 19.39
N MET A 16 0.70 0.06 18.97
CA MET A 16 2.09 0.46 18.95
C MET A 16 2.48 1.20 20.24
N ILE A 17 3.68 0.92 20.72
CA ILE A 17 4.40 1.78 21.65
C ILE A 17 5.73 2.20 21.03
N SER A 18 6.19 3.39 21.42
CA SER A 18 7.54 3.85 21.13
C SER A 18 8.31 4.02 22.44
N LEU A 19 9.60 3.68 22.43
CA LEU A 19 10.45 3.83 23.59
C LEU A 19 11.91 4.07 23.21
N MET A 20 12.58 4.88 24.02
CA MET A 20 14.01 5.11 23.94
C MET A 20 14.70 4.31 25.04
N VAL A 21 15.52 3.32 24.66
CA VAL A 21 16.26 2.47 25.60
C VAL A 21 17.76 2.73 25.42
N GLY A 22 18.31 3.61 26.27
CA GLY A 22 19.69 4.09 26.11
C GLY A 22 19.82 4.90 24.81
N HIS A 23 20.56 4.36 23.84
CA HIS A 23 20.73 4.96 22.51
C HIS A 23 19.92 4.25 21.42
N LEU A 24 18.99 3.37 21.79
CA LEU A 24 18.12 2.68 20.84
C LEU A 24 16.76 3.38 20.80
N ASN A 25 16.38 3.86 19.63
CA ASN A 25 15.02 4.27 19.32
C ASN A 25 14.24 3.03 18.84
N ILE A 26 13.12 2.72 19.49
CA ILE A 26 12.38 1.48 19.27
C ILE A 26 10.91 1.80 19.04
N ALA A 27 10.36 1.28 17.95
CA ALA A 27 8.92 1.14 17.75
C ALA A 27 8.54 -0.33 17.93
N SER A 28 7.52 -0.62 18.73
CA SER A 28 7.05 -1.98 18.95
C SER A 28 5.55 -2.08 18.81
N TYR A 29 5.09 -3.08 18.07
CA TYR A 29 3.67 -3.38 17.91
C TYR A 29 3.32 -4.68 18.60
N TYR A 30 2.33 -4.63 19.47
CA TYR A 30 1.74 -5.77 20.15
C TYR A 30 0.41 -6.12 19.49
N THR A 31 0.24 -7.39 19.17
CA THR A 31 -0.95 -7.88 18.47
C THR A 31 -2.08 -8.33 19.39
N GLY A 32 -1.80 -8.59 20.67
CA GLY A 32 -2.78 -9.13 21.61
C GLY A 32 -3.35 -10.50 21.23
N GLY A 33 -4.50 -10.84 21.84
CA GLY A 33 -5.25 -12.06 21.55
C GLY A 33 -4.63 -13.35 22.10
N GLU A 34 -5.07 -14.50 21.58
CA GLU A 34 -4.66 -15.83 22.06
C GLU A 34 -3.21 -16.20 21.69
N ARG A 35 -2.66 -15.58 20.63
CA ARG A 35 -1.28 -15.80 20.17
C ARG A 35 -0.56 -14.46 20.03
N PRO A 36 -0.22 -13.82 21.16
CA PRO A 36 0.39 -12.51 21.15
C PRO A 36 1.78 -12.54 20.50
N LEU A 37 1.95 -11.70 19.49
CA LEU A 37 3.24 -11.38 18.89
C LEU A 37 3.65 -9.95 19.21
N TYR A 38 4.95 -9.81 19.51
CA TYR A 38 5.65 -8.55 19.62
C TYR A 38 6.51 -8.35 18.37
N LEU A 39 6.17 -7.36 17.57
CA LEU A 39 7.04 -6.89 16.50
C LEU A 39 7.85 -5.74 17.06
N ILE A 40 9.16 -5.74 16.80
CA ILE A 40 10.09 -4.74 17.31
C ILE A 40 10.90 -4.25 16.13
N LEU A 41 10.77 -2.96 15.84
CA LEU A 41 11.56 -2.24 14.86
C LEU A 41 12.60 -1.39 15.61
N ILE A 42 13.87 -1.59 15.26
CA ILE A 42 14.97 -0.75 15.73
C ILE A 42 15.14 0.36 14.72
N LEU A 43 15.01 1.59 15.19
CA LEU A 43 15.04 2.81 14.40
C LEU A 43 16.36 3.55 14.59
N ASN A 44 16.68 4.45 13.65
CA ASN A 44 17.70 5.44 13.89
C ASN A 44 17.23 6.43 14.97
N LEU A 45 18.18 7.09 15.64
CA LEU A 45 17.86 8.04 16.72
C LEU A 45 16.94 9.19 16.28
N ASP A 46 17.06 9.59 15.02
CA ASP A 46 16.34 10.74 14.46
C ASP A 46 15.02 10.35 13.76
N ASP A 47 14.74 9.04 13.64
CA ASP A 47 13.50 8.56 13.03
C ASP A 47 12.32 8.80 13.98
N ASP A 48 11.17 9.22 13.45
CA ASP A 48 9.93 9.33 14.21
C ASP A 48 9.20 7.97 14.24
N PRO A 49 9.05 7.32 15.41
CA PRO A 49 8.38 6.03 15.54
C PRO A 49 6.92 6.02 15.07
N ASP A 50 6.20 7.14 15.25
CA ASP A 50 4.77 7.23 14.97
C ASP A 50 4.47 7.09 13.48
N LEU A 51 5.44 7.45 12.63
CA LEU A 51 5.35 7.25 11.18
C LEU A 51 5.33 5.78 10.75
N TYR A 52 5.70 4.85 11.64
CA TYR A 52 5.71 3.42 11.36
C TYR A 52 4.49 2.66 11.90
N GLU A 53 3.61 3.31 12.68
CA GLU A 53 2.48 2.67 13.37
C GLU A 53 1.62 1.83 12.42
N GLY A 54 1.09 2.46 11.36
CA GLY A 54 0.25 1.78 10.37
C GLY A 54 0.99 0.70 9.58
N GLY A 55 2.28 0.89 9.34
CA GLY A 55 3.13 -0.11 8.67
C GLY A 55 3.33 -1.35 9.54
N LEU A 56 3.60 -1.14 10.85
CA LEU A 56 3.75 -2.21 11.83
C LEU A 56 2.45 -3.00 12.03
N ALA A 57 1.31 -2.30 12.09
CA ALA A 57 0.00 -2.93 12.18
C ALA A 57 -0.29 -3.83 10.96
N ASP A 58 0.04 -3.37 9.75
CA ASP A 58 -0.21 -4.15 8.54
C ASP A 58 0.69 -5.39 8.45
N ILE A 59 1.99 -5.24 8.69
CA ILE A 59 2.90 -6.39 8.64
C ILE A 59 2.63 -7.39 9.76
N SER A 60 2.20 -6.95 10.95
CA SER A 60 1.90 -7.85 12.07
C SER A 60 0.76 -8.79 11.72
N ARG A 61 -0.26 -8.27 11.04
CA ARG A 61 -1.39 -9.05 10.53
C ARG A 61 -0.97 -10.07 9.47
N ILE A 62 -0.12 -9.70 8.52
CA ILE A 62 0.39 -10.64 7.51
C ILE A 62 1.21 -11.76 8.16
N ILE A 63 2.05 -11.42 9.14
CA ILE A 63 2.83 -12.41 9.90
C ILE A 63 1.89 -13.35 10.66
N LEU A 64 0.87 -12.84 11.35
CA LEU A 64 -0.11 -13.64 12.08
C LEU A 64 -0.87 -14.61 11.15
N GLN A 65 -1.33 -14.13 10.00
CA GLN A 65 -2.05 -14.96 9.03
C GLN A 65 -1.21 -16.13 8.48
N ASN A 66 0.11 -15.96 8.46
CA ASN A 66 1.07 -16.94 7.95
C ASN A 66 1.86 -17.61 9.08
N PHE A 67 1.41 -17.49 10.33
CA PHE A 67 2.17 -17.94 11.50
C PHE A 67 2.22 -19.46 11.63
N GLU A 68 1.07 -20.15 11.46
CA GLU A 68 0.96 -21.60 11.63
C GLU A 68 1.89 -22.39 10.70
N ASN A 69 1.92 -22.03 9.42
CA ASN A 69 2.73 -22.70 8.40
C ASN A 69 4.14 -22.11 8.29
N ARG A 70 4.48 -21.11 9.11
CA ARG A 70 5.76 -20.38 9.11
C ARG A 70 6.13 -19.76 7.75
N ALA A 71 5.17 -19.59 6.84
CA ALA A 71 5.43 -18.98 5.54
C ALA A 71 5.90 -17.52 5.68
N TYR A 72 5.57 -16.86 6.80
CA TYR A 72 6.04 -15.51 7.09
C TYR A 72 7.57 -15.36 7.12
N LEU A 73 8.33 -16.43 7.41
CA LEU A 73 9.79 -16.36 7.52
C LEU A 73 10.44 -15.95 6.20
N GLU A 74 9.95 -16.48 5.08
CA GLU A 74 10.42 -16.13 3.74
C GLU A 74 9.96 -14.73 3.32
N MET A 75 8.88 -14.22 3.95
CA MET A 75 8.32 -12.90 3.66
C MET A 75 9.04 -11.77 4.42
N ILE A 76 9.77 -12.06 5.50
CA ILE A 76 10.41 -11.04 6.36
C ILE A 76 11.24 -10.02 5.57
N PRO A 77 12.12 -10.39 4.61
CA PRO A 77 12.89 -9.40 3.87
C PRO A 77 12.01 -8.40 3.11
N PHE A 78 10.95 -8.90 2.45
CA PHE A 78 10.00 -8.07 1.72
C PHE A 78 9.17 -7.19 2.66
N LEU A 79 8.66 -7.75 3.76
CA LEU A 79 7.88 -7.01 4.75
C LEU A 79 8.71 -5.90 5.40
N PHE A 80 9.99 -6.16 5.68
CA PHE A 80 10.92 -5.16 6.19
C PHE A 80 11.16 -4.04 5.16
N GLN A 81 11.44 -4.38 3.90
CA GLN A 81 11.62 -3.36 2.85
C GLN A 81 10.39 -2.46 2.71
N ARG A 82 9.19 -3.05 2.79
CA ARG A 82 7.92 -2.30 2.74
C ARG A 82 7.72 -1.41 3.97
N LEU A 83 8.06 -1.91 5.17
CA LEU A 83 8.02 -1.13 6.41
C LEU A 83 9.01 0.04 6.38
N SER A 84 10.24 -0.17 5.89
CA SER A 84 11.25 0.87 5.76
C SER A 84 10.83 1.99 4.82
N ALA A 85 10.07 1.67 3.77
CA ALA A 85 9.54 2.67 2.83
C ALA A 85 8.30 3.41 3.36
N TYR A 86 7.64 2.90 4.41
CA TYR A 86 6.34 3.37 4.89
C TYR A 86 6.30 4.87 5.23
N PRO A 87 7.26 5.45 5.97
CA PRO A 87 7.28 6.88 6.29
C PRO A 87 7.43 7.80 5.08
N HIS A 88 7.89 7.23 3.95
CA HIS A 88 8.19 7.97 2.73
C HIS A 88 7.16 7.72 1.63
N LEU A 89 6.09 6.98 1.92
CA LEU A 89 5.01 6.77 0.97
C LEU A 89 4.35 8.12 0.66
N ASN A 90 4.24 8.40 -0.64
CA ASN A 90 3.39 9.51 -1.06
C ASN A 90 1.91 9.12 -0.99
N ASN A 91 1.02 10.10 -1.15
CA ASN A 91 -0.43 9.89 -1.05
C ASN A 91 -0.96 8.78 -1.97
N GLU A 92 -0.44 8.64 -3.20
CA GLU A 92 -0.87 7.57 -4.12
C GLU A 92 -0.53 6.19 -3.56
N GLN A 93 0.68 6.02 -3.04
CA GLN A 93 1.11 4.74 -2.46
C GLN A 93 0.38 4.44 -1.14
N ALA A 94 0.17 5.44 -0.29
CA ALA A 94 -0.58 5.29 0.96
C ALA A 94 -2.04 4.88 0.72
N LEU A 95 -2.71 5.49 -0.28
CA LEU A 95 -4.05 5.10 -0.69
C LEU A 95 -4.07 3.71 -1.34
N ALA A 96 -3.08 3.39 -2.18
CA ALA A 96 -2.95 2.05 -2.77
C ALA A 96 -2.79 0.97 -1.70
N LEU A 97 -1.96 1.22 -0.68
CA LEU A 97 -1.76 0.30 0.44
C LEU A 97 -3.06 0.12 1.25
N THR A 98 -3.79 1.21 1.49
CA THR A 98 -5.11 1.15 2.13
C THR A 98 -6.06 0.26 1.32
N PHE A 99 -6.09 0.40 0.00
CA PHE A 99 -6.94 -0.40 -0.89
C PHE A 99 -6.44 -1.84 -1.11
N GLN A 100 -5.15 -2.12 -0.89
CA GLN A 100 -4.58 -3.47 -0.98
C GLN A 100 -5.15 -4.40 0.08
N ASP A 101 -5.55 -3.83 1.20
CA ASP A 101 -6.15 -4.59 2.27
C ASP A 101 -7.59 -5.03 1.95
N GLU A 102 -7.87 -6.33 2.10
CA GLU A 102 -9.20 -6.90 1.88
C GLU A 102 -10.23 -6.36 2.87
N ILE A 103 -9.84 -6.17 4.13
CA ILE A 103 -10.75 -5.66 5.16
C ILE A 103 -11.15 -4.22 4.85
N ASN A 104 -10.19 -3.36 4.52
CA ASN A 104 -10.46 -2.00 4.04
C ASN A 104 -11.36 -1.99 2.81
N ARG A 105 -11.14 -2.86 1.81
CA ARG A 105 -12.04 -2.92 0.65
C ARG A 105 -13.47 -3.32 1.04
N LEU A 106 -13.63 -4.30 1.92
CA LEU A 106 -14.95 -4.70 2.43
C LEU A 106 -15.65 -3.55 3.14
N LEU A 107 -14.93 -2.83 4.00
CA LEU A 107 -15.44 -1.64 4.69
C LEU A 107 -15.84 -0.53 3.72
N ILE A 108 -14.95 -0.17 2.79
CA ILE A 108 -15.20 0.87 1.79
C ILE A 108 -16.39 0.49 0.91
N ASN A 109 -16.50 -0.76 0.46
CA ASN A 109 -17.64 -1.21 -0.35
C ASN A 109 -18.96 -1.17 0.44
N ARG A 110 -18.96 -1.61 1.70
CA ARG A 110 -20.13 -1.49 2.59
C ARG A 110 -20.57 -0.03 2.75
N LEU A 111 -19.61 0.87 2.94
CA LEU A 111 -19.84 2.31 3.08
C LEU A 111 -20.27 2.97 1.77
N ARG A 112 -19.82 2.48 0.60
CA ARG A 112 -20.33 2.92 -0.71
C ARG A 112 -21.80 2.60 -0.89
N ASP A 113 -22.23 1.43 -0.44
CA ASP A 113 -23.62 0.99 -0.58
C ASP A 113 -24.56 1.75 0.37
N GLU A 114 -24.13 2.05 1.61
CA GLU A 114 -25.00 2.58 2.65
C GLU A 114 -24.80 4.07 2.97
N GLY A 115 -23.62 4.62 2.66
CA GLY A 115 -23.22 6.00 2.95
C GLY A 115 -22.95 6.30 4.43
N VAL A 116 -23.76 5.74 5.34
CA VAL A 116 -23.61 5.87 6.80
C VAL A 116 -23.96 4.56 7.50
N VAL A 117 -23.11 4.13 8.44
CA VAL A 117 -23.30 2.89 9.20
C VAL A 117 -22.96 3.12 10.67
N SER A 118 -23.67 2.46 11.59
CA SER A 118 -23.28 2.51 13.00
C SER A 118 -22.02 1.69 13.27
N LYS A 119 -21.12 2.18 14.13
CA LYS A 119 -19.86 1.52 14.45
C LYS A 119 -20.08 0.12 15.02
N SER A 120 -21.07 -0.05 15.89
CA SER A 120 -21.41 -1.36 16.47
C SER A 120 -21.89 -2.36 15.41
N GLU A 121 -22.78 -1.95 14.50
CA GLU A 121 -23.25 -2.79 13.40
C GLU A 121 -22.12 -3.20 12.47
N LEU A 122 -21.26 -2.24 12.10
CA LEU A 122 -20.12 -2.51 11.23
C LEU A 122 -19.16 -3.52 11.87
N LYS A 123 -18.91 -3.42 13.18
CA LYS A 123 -18.08 -4.37 13.92
C LYS A 123 -18.65 -5.78 13.89
N VAL A 124 -19.96 -5.92 14.09
CA VAL A 124 -20.64 -7.23 14.04
C VAL A 124 -20.59 -7.80 12.63
N TRP A 125 -20.97 -7.00 11.63
CA TRP A 125 -20.96 -7.41 10.22
C TRP A 125 -19.59 -7.87 9.75
N LEU A 126 -18.53 -7.14 10.10
CA LEU A 126 -17.18 -7.46 9.66
C LEU A 126 -16.66 -8.75 10.31
N LYS A 127 -16.97 -9.00 11.60
CA LYS A 127 -16.66 -10.27 12.27
C LYS A 127 -17.38 -11.46 11.61
N ASP A 128 -18.63 -11.27 11.19
CA ASP A 128 -19.41 -12.31 10.52
C ASP A 128 -18.90 -12.64 9.12
N LYS A 129 -18.48 -11.62 8.37
CA LYS A 129 -17.90 -11.75 7.02
C LYS A 129 -16.49 -12.30 7.05
N TYR A 130 -15.65 -11.76 7.93
CA TYR A 130 -14.23 -12.10 8.03
C TYR A 130 -13.99 -13.05 9.19
N ARG A 131 -14.32 -14.32 8.99
CA ARG A 131 -14.21 -15.38 10.02
C ARG A 131 -12.79 -15.94 10.20
N ARG A 132 -11.84 -15.50 9.37
CA ARG A 132 -10.55 -16.20 9.15
C ARG A 132 -9.34 -15.55 9.80
N GLY A 133 -9.49 -14.55 10.66
CA GLY A 133 -8.34 -13.98 11.34
C GLY A 133 -8.68 -12.97 12.42
N PHE A 134 -7.67 -12.67 13.22
CA PHE A 134 -7.69 -11.52 14.13
C PHE A 134 -7.50 -10.23 13.32
N PHE A 135 -8.30 -9.21 13.61
CA PHE A 135 -8.13 -7.87 13.09
C PHE A 135 -8.64 -6.85 14.12
N ASP A 136 -7.91 -5.76 14.25
CA ASP A 136 -8.29 -4.63 15.08
C ASP A 136 -9.11 -3.64 14.26
N ILE A 137 -10.42 -3.62 14.49
CA ILE A 137 -11.34 -2.74 13.77
C ILE A 137 -11.12 -1.29 14.15
N ASP A 138 -10.80 -1.00 15.41
CA ASP A 138 -10.65 0.37 15.87
C ASP A 138 -9.38 0.99 15.26
N ALA A 139 -8.27 0.23 15.20
CA ALA A 139 -7.07 0.66 14.49
C ALA A 139 -7.35 0.93 13.00
N ILE A 140 -8.10 0.04 12.33
CA ILE A 140 -8.48 0.22 10.92
C ILE A 140 -9.34 1.48 10.73
N LEU A 141 -10.35 1.69 11.59
CA LEU A 141 -11.23 2.86 11.50
C LEU A 141 -10.45 4.16 11.75
N ILE A 142 -9.55 4.18 12.74
CA ILE A 142 -8.66 5.33 12.99
C ILE A 142 -7.84 5.65 11.74
N GLU A 143 -7.28 4.64 11.07
CA GLU A 143 -6.50 4.84 9.85
C GLU A 143 -7.32 5.35 8.67
N LEU A 144 -8.60 5.01 8.57
CA LEU A 144 -9.51 5.55 7.56
C LEU A 144 -9.95 6.98 7.91
N ILE A 145 -10.10 7.31 9.19
CA ILE A 145 -10.38 8.67 9.68
C ILE A 145 -9.19 9.59 9.40
N LYS A 146 -7.96 9.16 9.74
CA LYS A 146 -6.71 9.92 9.48
C LYS A 146 -6.53 10.25 7.99
N LYS A 147 -7.08 9.42 7.09
CA LYS A 147 -7.03 9.60 5.63
C LYS A 147 -8.24 10.34 5.06
N ASP A 148 -9.11 10.87 5.92
CA ASP A 148 -10.37 11.54 5.57
C ASP A 148 -11.27 10.67 4.67
N ILE A 149 -11.22 9.35 4.76
CA ILE A 149 -12.11 8.46 3.99
C ILE A 149 -13.47 8.38 4.70
N ILE A 150 -13.42 8.28 6.03
CA ILE A 150 -14.60 8.24 6.89
C ILE A 150 -14.55 9.34 7.94
N LYS A 151 -15.72 9.72 8.44
CA LYS A 151 -15.86 10.59 9.60
C LYS A 151 -16.70 9.92 10.67
N GLU A 152 -16.21 9.91 11.88
CA GLU A 152 -16.94 9.43 13.05
C GLU A 152 -17.68 10.59 13.74
N ALA A 153 -18.97 10.40 14.04
CA ALA A 153 -19.73 11.36 14.82
C ALA A 153 -20.81 10.71 15.68
N SER A 154 -20.97 11.24 16.89
CA SER A 154 -22.09 10.94 17.77
C SER A 154 -23.32 11.74 17.34
N VAL A 155 -24.43 11.04 17.04
CA VAL A 155 -25.71 11.67 16.68
C VAL A 155 -26.72 11.43 17.79
N LYS A 156 -27.37 12.50 18.27
CA LYS A 156 -28.37 12.43 19.34
C LYS A 156 -29.49 11.46 18.97
N GLY A 157 -29.77 10.50 19.84
CA GLY A 157 -30.79 9.48 19.63
C GLY A 157 -30.28 8.19 19.01
N MET A 158 -29.01 8.14 18.57
CA MET A 158 -28.36 6.90 18.15
C MET A 158 -27.65 6.22 19.33
N PRO A 159 -27.70 4.88 19.43
CA PRO A 159 -27.06 4.12 20.51
C PRO A 159 -25.55 3.95 20.32
N SER A 160 -25.03 4.21 19.11
CA SER A 160 -23.63 4.08 18.75
C SER A 160 -23.22 5.22 17.83
N GLU A 161 -21.92 5.51 17.81
CA GLU A 161 -21.29 6.44 16.88
C GLU A 161 -21.60 6.02 15.43
N LEU A 162 -21.86 7.00 14.58
CA LEU A 162 -22.07 6.80 13.17
C LEU A 162 -20.78 7.08 12.40
N LEU A 163 -20.52 6.23 11.43
CA LEU A 163 -19.41 6.34 10.48
C LEU A 163 -19.98 6.82 9.16
N PHE A 164 -19.60 8.03 8.76
CA PHE A 164 -20.00 8.67 7.51
C PHE A 164 -18.92 8.46 6.46
N PHE A 165 -19.31 8.01 5.28
CA PHE A 165 -18.41 7.94 4.14
C PHE A 165 -18.27 9.31 3.49
N ILE A 166 -17.08 9.91 3.56
CA ILE A 166 -16.87 11.31 3.14
C ILE A 166 -15.98 11.42 1.89
N ASN A 167 -15.05 10.49 1.68
CA ASN A 167 -14.22 10.43 0.47
C ASN A 167 -14.03 8.98 0.04
N ASP A 168 -14.03 8.76 -1.28
CA ASP A 168 -13.83 7.44 -1.88
C ASP A 168 -12.44 7.28 -2.48
N ILE A 169 -11.96 6.03 -2.56
CA ILE A 169 -10.75 5.64 -3.28
C ILE A 169 -11.15 5.05 -4.64
N PHE A 170 -10.86 5.79 -5.71
CA PHE A 170 -11.05 5.33 -7.08
C PHE A 170 -9.71 5.25 -7.82
N MET A 171 -9.50 4.17 -8.57
CA MET A 171 -8.28 3.92 -9.30
C MET A 171 -8.57 3.69 -10.79
N ILE A 172 -7.84 4.41 -11.64
CA ILE A 172 -7.90 4.27 -13.10
C ILE A 172 -6.53 4.49 -13.72
N ARG A 173 -6.28 3.83 -14.83
CA ARG A 173 -5.15 4.17 -15.71
C ARG A 173 -5.47 5.44 -16.48
N ARG A 174 -4.46 6.28 -16.69
CA ARG A 174 -4.56 7.48 -17.54
C ARG A 174 -3.47 7.47 -18.61
N PRO A 175 -3.72 8.08 -19.79
CA PRO A 175 -2.68 8.27 -20.78
C PRO A 175 -1.48 9.05 -20.22
N PRO A 176 -0.25 8.75 -20.66
CA PRO A 176 0.97 9.43 -20.20
C PRO A 176 1.10 10.82 -20.84
N LEU A 177 0.28 11.78 -20.38
CA LEU A 177 0.16 13.12 -20.96
C LEU A 177 1.50 13.88 -21.10
N LYS A 178 2.43 13.70 -20.16
CA LYS A 178 3.76 14.33 -20.20
C LYS A 178 4.62 13.82 -21.35
N ILE A 179 4.47 12.54 -21.72
CA ILE A 179 5.19 11.96 -22.86
C ILE A 179 4.47 12.33 -24.15
N LEU A 180 3.13 12.26 -24.18
CA LEU A 180 2.34 12.63 -25.36
C LEU A 180 2.50 14.09 -25.78
N SER A 181 2.75 15.01 -24.84
CA SER A 181 2.93 16.44 -25.13
C SER A 181 4.30 16.80 -25.69
N ASP A 182 5.33 16.01 -25.39
CA ASP A 182 6.69 16.20 -25.90
C ASP A 182 7.43 14.86 -26.03
N PRO A 183 7.06 13.98 -26.98
CA PRO A 183 7.59 12.63 -27.00
C PRO A 183 9.12 12.59 -27.20
N VAL A 184 9.63 13.42 -28.11
CA VAL A 184 11.05 13.47 -28.47
C VAL A 184 11.88 14.07 -27.35
N GLY A 185 11.46 15.18 -26.74
CA GLY A 185 12.13 15.76 -25.58
C GLY A 185 12.08 14.85 -24.34
N ARG A 186 11.15 13.90 -24.30
CA ARG A 186 11.07 12.83 -23.28
C ARG A 186 11.80 11.54 -23.65
N GLY A 187 12.59 11.52 -24.72
CA GLY A 187 13.49 10.41 -25.06
C GLY A 187 12.91 9.37 -26.03
N LEU A 188 11.74 9.63 -26.64
CA LEU A 188 11.22 8.78 -27.71
C LEU A 188 11.92 9.12 -29.04
N PRO A 189 12.50 8.15 -29.75
CA PRO A 189 13.01 8.39 -31.10
C PRO A 189 11.91 8.88 -32.05
N GLU A 190 12.21 9.91 -32.84
CA GLU A 190 11.25 10.54 -33.78
C GLU A 190 10.51 9.54 -34.69
N PRO A 191 11.16 8.50 -35.26
CA PRO A 191 10.46 7.51 -36.08
C PRO A 191 9.39 6.69 -35.33
N LEU A 192 9.48 6.61 -34.01
CA LEU A 192 8.57 5.81 -33.18
C LEU A 192 7.39 6.61 -32.61
N VAL A 193 7.32 7.91 -32.86
CA VAL A 193 6.29 8.80 -32.30
C VAL A 193 4.88 8.38 -32.73
N GLU A 194 4.66 8.13 -34.02
CA GLU A 194 3.36 7.71 -34.53
C GLU A 194 2.95 6.32 -34.04
N ALA A 195 3.92 5.40 -33.96
CA ALA A 195 3.69 4.07 -33.40
C ALA A 195 3.27 4.16 -31.92
N TYR A 196 3.98 4.97 -31.13
CA TYR A 196 3.66 5.21 -29.72
C TYR A 196 2.27 5.81 -29.53
N ASN A 197 1.94 6.85 -30.28
CA ASN A 197 0.62 7.50 -30.20
C ASN A 197 -0.50 6.53 -30.56
N SER A 198 -0.29 5.71 -31.59
CA SER A 198 -1.25 4.69 -32.01
C SER A 198 -1.44 3.61 -30.95
N GLU A 199 -0.37 3.15 -30.31
CA GLU A 199 -0.42 2.17 -29.22
C GLU A 199 -1.17 2.69 -28.00
N VAL A 200 -0.88 3.92 -27.58
CA VAL A 200 -1.58 4.55 -26.44
C VAL A 200 -3.08 4.68 -26.76
N ARG A 201 -3.44 5.17 -27.95
CA ARG A 201 -4.85 5.27 -28.37
C ARG A 201 -5.51 3.89 -28.37
N ARG A 202 -4.88 2.89 -28.96
CA ARG A 202 -5.40 1.51 -29.05
C ARG A 202 -5.68 0.91 -27.66
N PHE A 203 -4.78 1.14 -26.70
CA PHE A 203 -4.98 0.68 -25.33
C PHE A 203 -6.20 1.36 -24.69
N PHE A 204 -6.26 2.70 -24.72
CA PHE A 204 -7.30 3.44 -24.00
C PHE A 204 -8.67 3.44 -24.68
N GLN A 205 -8.76 3.13 -25.98
CA GLN A 205 -10.04 2.97 -26.69
C GLN A 205 -10.95 1.89 -26.07
N ASN A 206 -10.36 0.81 -25.58
CA ASN A 206 -11.09 -0.32 -25.00
C ASN A 206 -10.88 -0.47 -23.49
N TYR A 207 -10.13 0.46 -22.87
CA TYR A 207 -9.85 0.40 -21.45
C TYR A 207 -11.13 0.63 -20.65
N ARG A 208 -11.48 -0.36 -19.81
CA ARG A 208 -12.55 -0.25 -18.83
C ARG A 208 -11.96 -0.59 -17.46
N PRO A 209 -12.00 0.33 -16.49
CA PRO A 209 -11.60 0.05 -15.13
C PRO A 209 -12.36 -1.15 -14.57
N SER A 210 -11.67 -2.04 -13.87
CA SER A 210 -12.26 -3.21 -13.21
C SER A 210 -11.57 -3.45 -11.88
N GLU A 211 -12.21 -4.22 -10.99
CA GLU A 211 -11.60 -4.56 -9.70
C GLU A 211 -10.30 -5.35 -9.88
N ASP A 212 -10.27 -6.32 -10.80
CA ASP A 212 -9.06 -7.07 -11.16
C ASP A 212 -7.93 -6.17 -11.68
N ASP A 213 -8.25 -5.16 -12.50
CA ASP A 213 -7.26 -4.17 -12.94
C ASP A 213 -6.73 -3.35 -11.76
N ASN A 214 -7.62 -2.92 -10.86
CA ASN A 214 -7.25 -2.13 -9.70
C ASN A 214 -6.35 -2.91 -8.74
N LEU A 215 -6.63 -4.19 -8.48
CA LEU A 215 -5.78 -5.02 -7.62
C LEU A 215 -4.37 -5.19 -8.22
N LYS A 216 -4.28 -5.42 -9.53
CA LYS A 216 -2.99 -5.48 -10.24
C LYS A 216 -2.21 -4.17 -10.15
N LEU A 217 -2.89 -3.03 -10.28
CA LEU A 217 -2.28 -1.71 -10.14
C LEU A 217 -1.80 -1.48 -8.71
N VAL A 218 -2.58 -1.88 -7.71
CA VAL A 218 -2.22 -1.74 -6.30
C VAL A 218 -0.96 -2.53 -5.97
N ASP A 219 -0.83 -3.76 -6.44
CA ASP A 219 0.39 -4.56 -6.24
C ASP A 219 1.63 -3.89 -6.83
N ILE A 220 1.47 -3.15 -7.93
CA ILE A 220 2.55 -2.39 -8.56
C ILE A 220 2.87 -1.11 -7.77
N LEU A 221 1.86 -0.42 -7.26
CA LEU A 221 2.02 0.84 -6.53
C LEU A 221 2.58 0.66 -5.12
N THR A 222 2.31 -0.49 -4.50
CA THR A 222 2.74 -0.81 -3.13
C THR A 222 4.09 -1.52 -3.06
N ASP A 223 4.60 -2.04 -4.18
CA ASP A 223 5.97 -2.58 -4.30
C ASP A 223 6.97 -1.42 -4.49
N PRO A 224 7.88 -1.17 -3.52
CA PRO A 224 8.82 -0.04 -3.60
C PRO A 224 9.74 -0.11 -4.83
N GLN A 225 10.14 -1.30 -5.26
CA GLN A 225 11.04 -1.49 -6.39
C GLN A 225 10.32 -1.21 -7.72
N LEU A 226 9.10 -1.74 -7.87
CA LEU A 226 8.26 -1.46 -9.04
C LEU A 226 7.90 0.02 -9.14
N TYR A 227 7.61 0.65 -8.00
CA TYR A 227 7.25 2.07 -7.98
C TYR A 227 8.39 2.96 -8.46
N GLU A 228 9.64 2.68 -8.10
CA GLU A 228 10.79 3.45 -8.59
C GLU A 228 11.02 3.30 -10.10
N ILE A 229 10.79 2.10 -10.67
CA ILE A 229 10.79 1.89 -12.13
C ILE A 229 9.66 2.72 -12.77
N LEU A 230 8.44 2.61 -12.24
CA LEU A 230 7.25 3.29 -12.75
C LEU A 230 7.40 4.81 -12.71
N LYS A 231 7.97 5.36 -11.64
CA LYS A 231 8.21 6.79 -11.45
C LYS A 231 9.07 7.38 -12.56
N LEU A 232 10.12 6.67 -12.97
CA LEU A 232 10.97 7.08 -14.09
C LEU A 232 10.21 7.00 -15.43
N MET A 233 9.49 5.89 -15.66
CA MET A 233 8.74 5.69 -16.90
C MET A 233 7.54 6.63 -17.07
N ARG A 234 7.02 7.22 -15.98
CA ARG A 234 5.96 8.24 -16.01
C ARG A 234 6.42 9.58 -16.56
N ILE A 235 7.72 9.83 -16.61
CA ILE A 235 8.29 11.13 -17.01
C ILE A 235 9.17 11.07 -18.25
N ALA A 236 9.60 9.89 -18.69
CA ALA A 236 10.47 9.70 -19.84
C ALA A 236 10.31 8.31 -20.46
N VAL A 237 10.58 8.21 -21.76
CA VAL A 237 10.83 6.95 -22.45
C VAL A 237 12.27 6.54 -22.17
N VAL A 238 12.46 5.28 -21.79
CA VAL A 238 13.75 4.80 -21.27
C VAL A 238 14.20 3.52 -21.95
N THR A 239 15.52 3.39 -22.09
CA THR A 239 16.17 2.17 -22.53
C THR A 239 16.46 1.25 -21.34
N ARG A 240 16.69 -0.04 -21.60
CA ARG A 240 17.15 -1.00 -20.59
C ARG A 240 18.39 -0.50 -19.83
N ASN A 241 19.37 0.05 -20.55
CA ASN A 241 20.59 0.61 -19.96
C ASN A 241 20.32 1.79 -19.00
N THR A 242 19.24 2.53 -19.24
CA THR A 242 18.83 3.62 -18.35
C THR A 242 18.20 3.07 -17.07
N LEU A 243 17.41 2.00 -17.19
CA LEU A 243 16.79 1.31 -16.05
C LEU A 243 17.83 0.63 -15.15
N GLU A 244 18.90 0.05 -15.71
CA GLU A 244 19.98 -0.54 -14.92
C GLU A 244 20.61 0.43 -13.90
N LYS A 245 20.55 1.75 -14.17
CA LYS A 245 21.03 2.77 -13.23
C LYS A 245 20.20 2.84 -11.95
N LEU A 246 18.96 2.31 -11.94
CA LEU A 246 18.10 2.24 -10.76
C LEU A 246 18.59 1.23 -9.71
N ARG A 247 19.53 0.34 -10.04
CA ARG A 247 20.24 -0.48 -9.04
C ARG A 247 20.92 0.38 -7.97
N LYS A 248 21.42 1.57 -8.35
CA LYS A 248 21.98 2.55 -7.41
C LYS A 248 20.96 3.13 -6.44
N LYS A 249 19.66 2.94 -6.70
CA LYS A 249 18.53 3.37 -5.87
C LYS A 249 17.86 2.20 -5.13
N GLY A 250 18.50 1.02 -5.09
CA GLY A 250 17.97 -0.15 -4.37
C GLY A 250 16.92 -0.95 -5.14
N VAL A 251 16.89 -0.85 -6.48
CA VAL A 251 16.08 -1.75 -7.32
C VAL A 251 16.95 -2.93 -7.74
N ASP A 252 16.74 -4.08 -7.12
CA ASP A 252 17.59 -5.25 -7.27
C ASP A 252 17.22 -6.09 -8.50
N ASP A 253 15.92 -6.26 -8.77
CA ASP A 253 15.41 -7.08 -9.88
C ASP A 253 14.72 -6.22 -10.95
N ILE A 254 15.54 -5.58 -11.80
CA ILE A 254 15.07 -4.77 -12.93
C ILE A 254 14.27 -5.61 -13.93
N ASP A 255 14.74 -6.82 -14.25
CA ASP A 255 14.13 -7.69 -15.27
C ASP A 255 12.78 -8.23 -14.81
N GLY A 256 12.69 -8.73 -13.57
CA GLY A 256 11.43 -9.14 -12.98
C GLY A 256 10.47 -7.96 -12.87
N GLY A 257 10.98 -6.77 -12.54
CA GLY A 257 10.19 -5.54 -12.49
C GLY A 257 9.57 -5.20 -13.85
N ILE A 258 10.38 -5.13 -14.90
CA ILE A 258 9.93 -4.87 -16.29
C ILE A 258 8.92 -5.94 -16.72
N LYS A 259 9.20 -7.22 -16.44
CA LYS A 259 8.31 -8.33 -16.79
C LYS A 259 6.95 -8.21 -16.10
N LYS A 260 6.91 -7.84 -14.81
CA LYS A 260 5.66 -7.60 -14.09
C LYS A 260 4.87 -6.44 -14.70
N LEU A 261 5.53 -5.31 -15.01
CA LEU A 261 4.87 -4.16 -15.66
C LEU A 261 4.34 -4.52 -17.05
N TRP A 262 5.09 -5.30 -17.82
CA TRP A 262 4.71 -5.78 -19.15
C TRP A 262 3.48 -6.68 -19.10
N ASN A 263 3.52 -7.71 -18.24
CA ASN A 263 2.42 -8.67 -18.10
C ASN A 263 1.11 -7.99 -17.68
N ASN A 264 1.20 -6.92 -16.89
CA ASN A 264 0.07 -6.11 -16.48
C ASN A 264 -0.29 -5.00 -17.48
N LYS A 265 0.31 -4.99 -18.68
CA LYS A 265 0.07 -4.01 -19.76
C LYS A 265 0.24 -2.56 -19.30
N ILE A 266 1.20 -2.32 -18.39
CA ILE A 266 1.55 -0.97 -17.91
C ILE A 266 2.54 -0.30 -18.85
N ILE A 267 3.40 -1.11 -19.48
CA ILE A 267 4.47 -0.66 -20.37
C ILE A 267 4.35 -1.32 -21.74
N HIS A 268 4.97 -0.71 -22.73
CA HIS A 268 5.18 -1.24 -24.07
C HIS A 268 6.63 -1.01 -24.49
N VAL A 269 7.17 -1.85 -25.36
CA VAL A 269 8.57 -1.88 -25.78
C VAL A 269 8.54 -1.73 -27.28
N PHE A 270 9.21 -0.69 -27.75
CA PHE A 270 9.43 -0.45 -29.15
C PHE A 270 10.82 -0.93 -29.49
N GLN A 271 10.95 -1.69 -30.57
CA GLN A 271 12.23 -2.08 -31.14
C GLN A 271 12.45 -1.26 -32.41
N SER A 272 13.66 -0.77 -32.59
CA SER A 272 14.08 -0.22 -33.88
C SER A 272 14.34 -1.39 -34.83
N GLU A 273 14.23 -1.17 -36.15
CA GLU A 273 14.50 -2.20 -37.17
C GLU A 273 15.91 -2.81 -37.08
N ASN A 274 16.81 -2.19 -36.30
CA ASN A 274 18.18 -2.65 -36.07
C ASN A 274 18.40 -3.49 -34.80
N GLY A 275 17.34 -3.85 -34.06
CA GLY A 275 17.41 -4.66 -32.84
C GLY A 275 17.52 -3.85 -31.55
#